data_AF-A0A538BPT9-F1
#
_entry.id   AF-A0A538BPT9-F1
#
_cell.length_a   1.000
_cell.length_b   1.000
_cell.length_c   1.000
_cell.angle_alpha   90.00
_cell.angle_beta   90.00
_cell.angle_gamma   90.00
#
_symmetry.space_group_name_H-M   'P 1'
#
loop_
_entity.id
_entity.type
_entity.pdbx_description
1 polymer ?
#
loop_
_entity_poly.entity_id
_entity_poly.type
_entity_poly.pdbx_seq_one_letter_code
_entity_poly.pdbx_strand_id
1 'polypeptide(L)'
;MWFAIWQDTRLDPANHLISTFQGESSDGGQTWTNHLISTASFDPRKSFFTCGCFIGDYNQIAVSSELVLPAWTDGRGSPPKPAGDSNVWTNVEIRP
;
A
#
# COMPACT_ATOMS: atom_id res chain seq x y z
N MET A 1 -18.85 3.87 -7.84
CA MET A 1 -17.40 4.13 -7.92
C MET A 1 -16.69 2.80 -7.70
N TRP A 2 -15.65 2.51 -8.48
CA TRP A 2 -14.80 1.33 -8.32
C TRP A 2 -13.46 1.77 -7.78
N PHE A 3 -12.86 0.91 -6.97
CA PHE A 3 -11.60 1.17 -6.29
C PHE A 3 -10.66 0.01 -6.47
N ALA A 4 -9.37 0.32 -6.60
CA ALA A 4 -8.29 -0.65 -6.57
C ALA A 4 -7.11 -0.04 -5.82
N ILE A 5 -6.38 -0.86 -5.08
CA ILE A 5 -5.10 -0.46 -4.48
C ILE A 5 -4.01 -1.43 -4.88
N TRP A 6 -2.81 -0.91 -5.08
CA TRP A 6 -1.65 -1.70 -5.46
C TRP A 6 -0.37 -1.07 -4.94
N GLN A 7 0.66 -1.90 -4.88
CA GLN A 7 2.01 -1.51 -4.59
C GLN A 7 2.78 -1.35 -5.90
N ASP A 8 3.56 -0.27 -6.01
CA ASP A 8 4.30 0.09 -7.22
C ASP A 8 5.64 0.71 -6.83
N THR A 9 6.65 0.50 -7.66
CA THR A 9 8.00 1.05 -7.53
C THR A 9 8.22 2.26 -8.45
N ARG A 10 7.18 2.78 -9.13
CA ARG A 10 7.29 3.91 -10.08
C ARG A 10 7.96 5.18 -9.54
N LEU A 11 7.98 5.38 -8.22
CA LEU A 11 8.64 6.54 -7.59
C LEU A 11 10.13 6.29 -7.32
N ASP A 12 10.61 5.06 -7.50
CA ASP A 12 11.99 4.67 -7.28
C ASP A 12 12.61 4.07 -8.55
N PRO A 13 13.40 4.86 -9.29
CA PRO A 13 14.12 4.39 -10.48
C PRO A 13 15.07 3.22 -10.21
N ALA A 14 15.50 3.02 -8.96
CA ALA A 14 16.36 1.89 -8.57
C ALA A 14 15.56 0.60 -8.31
N ASN A 15 14.23 0.64 -8.33
CA ASN A 15 13.33 -0.50 -8.14
C ASN A 15 13.55 -1.26 -6.82
N HIS A 16 13.78 -0.52 -5.74
CA HIS A 16 14.02 -1.01 -4.39
C HIS A 16 12.92 -0.63 -3.41
N LEU A 17 12.32 0.56 -3.57
CA LEU A 17 11.33 1.12 -2.67
C LEU A 17 9.93 0.95 -3.24
N ILE A 18 9.02 0.51 -2.39
CA ILE A 18 7.61 0.32 -2.71
C ILE A 18 6.79 1.45 -2.10
N SER A 19 5.83 1.96 -2.87
CA SER A 19 4.76 2.84 -2.40
C SER A 19 3.39 2.28 -2.74
N THR A 20 2.37 2.69 -2.00
CA THR A 20 0.99 2.22 -2.21
C THR A 20 0.17 3.29 -2.90
N PHE A 21 -0.52 2.89 -3.97
CA PHE A 21 -1.36 3.72 -4.80
C PHE A 21 -2.82 3.25 -4.74
N GLN A 22 -3.74 4.18 -4.97
CA GLN A 22 -5.15 3.93 -5.15
C GLN A 22 -5.59 4.43 -6.52
N GLY A 23 -6.46 3.66 -7.17
CA GLY A 23 -7.16 4.02 -8.39
C GLY A 23 -8.65 4.13 -8.14
N GLU A 24 -9.27 5.14 -8.74
CA GLU A 24 -10.71 5.34 -8.74
C GLU A 24 -11.26 5.37 -10.16
N SER A 25 -12.42 4.74 -10.34
CA SER A 25 -13.16 4.73 -11.60
C SER A 25 -14.65 4.99 -11.38
N SER A 26 -15.20 5.92 -12.15
CA SER A 26 -16.63 6.26 -12.16
C SER A 26 -17.40 5.59 -13.30
N ASP A 27 -16.70 4.92 -14.23
CA ASP A 27 -17.24 4.41 -15.50
C ASP A 27 -17.18 2.88 -15.64
N GLY A 28 -17.17 2.17 -14.51
CA GLY A 28 -17.15 0.70 -14.51
C GLY A 28 -15.77 0.09 -14.72
N GLY A 29 -14.70 0.83 -14.44
CA GLY A 29 -13.32 0.39 -14.59
C GLY A 29 -12.74 0.59 -15.98
N GLN A 30 -13.39 1.37 -16.85
CA GLN A 30 -12.89 1.66 -18.20
C GLN A 30 -11.77 2.71 -18.17
N THR A 31 -11.92 3.74 -17.33
CA THR A 31 -10.88 4.74 -17.07
C THR A 31 -10.61 4.88 -15.58
N TRP A 32 -9.36 5.20 -15.23
CA TRP A 32 -8.89 5.26 -13.86
C TRP A 32 -8.06 6.53 -13.62
N THR A 33 -8.38 7.24 -12.55
CA THR A 33 -7.47 8.24 -11.97
C THR A 33 -6.77 7.61 -10.78
N ASN A 34 -5.45 7.70 -10.71
CA ASN A 34 -4.66 7.09 -9.65
C ASN A 34 -3.85 8.13 -8.87
N HIS A 35 -3.71 7.90 -7.57
CA HIS A 35 -2.98 8.77 -6.66
C HIS A 35 -2.21 7.95 -5.62
N LEU A 36 -1.15 8.55 -5.08
CA LEU A 36 -0.34 8.00 -4.00
C LEU A 36 -1.12 8.09 -2.69
N ILE A 37 -1.27 6.97 -1.96
CA ILE A 37 -1.94 6.95 -0.64
C ILE A 37 -0.97 6.67 0.52
N SER A 38 0.19 6.05 0.24
CA SER A 38 1.22 5.88 1.26
C SER A 38 1.96 7.19 1.52
N THR A 39 2.14 7.56 2.79
CA THR A 39 2.90 8.77 3.19
C THR A 39 4.42 8.59 3.17
N ALA A 40 4.91 7.36 2.98
CA ALA A 40 6.33 7.03 2.81
C ALA A 40 6.48 5.73 2.01
N SER A 41 7.59 5.59 1.28
CA SER A 41 7.99 4.33 0.68
C SER A 41 8.76 3.45 1.67
N PHE A 42 8.81 2.14 1.45
CA PHE A 42 9.61 1.22 2.27
C PHE A 42 10.44 0.26 1.40
N ASP A 43 11.55 -0.24 1.96
CA ASP A 43 12.43 -1.22 1.31
C ASP A 43 12.14 -2.63 1.86
N PRO A 44 11.45 -3.50 1.09
CA PRO A 44 11.07 -4.84 1.57
C PRO A 44 12.28 -5.72 1.89
N ARG A 45 13.46 -5.41 1.33
CA ARG A 45 14.71 -6.13 1.58
C ARG A 45 15.27 -5.86 2.96
N LYS A 46 14.87 -4.76 3.60
CA LYS A 46 15.29 -4.37 4.95
C LYS A 46 14.27 -4.78 6.01
N SER A 47 12.99 -4.86 5.65
CA SER A 47 11.91 -5.25 6.55
C SER A 47 11.66 -6.76 6.55
N PHE A 48 11.11 -7.32 5.47
CA PHE A 48 10.55 -8.68 5.45
C PHE A 48 11.62 -9.74 5.16
N PHE A 49 12.45 -9.50 4.14
CA PHE A 49 13.40 -10.50 3.69
C PHE A 49 14.63 -10.64 4.61
N THR A 50 14.82 -9.75 5.58
CA THR A 50 15.92 -9.84 6.57
C THR A 50 15.66 -10.84 7.69
N CYS A 51 14.39 -11.05 8.05
CA CYS A 51 13.96 -12.05 9.04
C CYS A 51 13.50 -13.37 8.41
N GLY A 52 13.51 -13.47 7.07
CA GLY A 52 12.87 -14.59 6.35
C GLY A 52 11.34 -14.51 6.41
N CYS A 53 10.80 -13.35 6.77
CA CYS A 53 9.37 -13.10 6.82
C CYS A 53 8.80 -12.93 5.42
N PHE A 54 7.54 -13.32 5.25
CA PHE A 54 6.83 -13.18 3.99
C PHE A 54 6.28 -11.76 3.85
N ILE A 55 6.49 -11.15 2.68
CA ILE A 55 5.76 -9.95 2.27
C ILE A 55 4.53 -10.40 1.48
N GLY A 56 3.36 -10.34 2.09
CA GLY A 56 2.13 -10.69 1.40
C GLY A 56 0.90 -10.86 2.29
N ASP A 57 0.87 -10.21 3.46
CA ASP A 57 -0.42 -9.89 4.08
C ASP A 57 -1.12 -8.92 3.12
N TYR A 58 -2.18 -9.42 2.49
CA TYR A 58 -2.78 -8.85 1.29
C TYR A 58 -3.20 -7.39 1.49
N ASN A 59 -3.15 -6.62 0.39
CA ASN A 59 -3.83 -5.34 0.31
C ASN A 59 -5.35 -5.56 0.42
N GLN A 60 -6.01 -4.80 1.28
CA GLN A 60 -7.46 -4.83 1.47
C GLN A 60 -8.06 -3.45 1.29
N ILE A 61 -9.29 -3.38 0.80
CA ILE A 61 -10.04 -2.14 0.75
C ILE A 61 -11.50 -2.39 1.13
N ALA A 62 -12.02 -1.58 2.04
CA ALA A 62 -13.45 -1.52 2.35
C ALA A 62 -13.99 -0.16 1.90
N VAL A 63 -15.16 -0.15 1.27
CA VAL A 63 -15.74 1.04 0.64
C VAL A 63 -17.22 1.13 0.97
N SER A 64 -17.66 2.31 1.37
CA SER A 64 -19.07 2.71 1.46
C SER A 64 -19.28 4.06 0.77
N SER A 65 -20.50 4.60 0.85
CA SER A 65 -20.79 5.97 0.41
C SER A 65 -20.08 7.04 1.25
N GLU A 66 -19.69 6.72 2.48
CA GLU A 66 -19.17 7.67 3.48
C GLU A 66 -17.67 7.49 3.74
N LEU A 67 -17.11 6.34 3.38
CA LEU A 67 -15.77 5.95 3.78
C LEU A 67 -15.08 5.09 2.72
N VAL A 68 -13.80 5.35 2.49
CA VAL A 68 -12.86 4.41 1.87
C VAL A 68 -11.78 4.09 2.88
N LEU A 69 -11.56 2.80 3.11
CA LEU A 69 -10.60 2.28 4.08
C LEU A 69 -9.65 1.29 3.40
N PRO A 70 -8.63 1.78 2.68
CA PRO A 70 -7.54 0.96 2.19
C PRO A 70 -6.63 0.53 3.35
N ALA A 71 -6.15 -0.70 3.30
CA ALA A 71 -5.13 -1.25 4.18
C ALA A 71 -4.09 -2.00 3.35
N TRP A 72 -2.81 -1.86 3.69
CA TRP A 72 -1.70 -2.51 2.98
C TRP A 72 -0.57 -2.89 3.93
N THR A 73 0.20 -3.90 3.54
CA THR A 73 1.46 -4.24 4.20
C THR A 73 2.48 -3.12 4.01
N ASP A 74 3.09 -2.67 5.09
CA ASP A 74 4.06 -1.58 5.07
C ASP A 74 5.26 -1.87 6.00
N GLY A 75 6.44 -2.02 5.40
CA GLY A 75 7.68 -2.30 6.13
C GLY A 75 8.41 -1.06 6.64
N ARG A 76 7.78 0.12 6.62
CA ARG A 76 8.42 1.33 7.13
C ARG A 76 8.72 1.17 8.62
N GLY A 77 9.93 1.56 9.02
CA GLY A 77 10.34 1.49 10.42
C GLY A 77 10.53 0.08 10.99
N SER A 78 10.46 -0.98 10.17
CA SER A 78 10.76 -2.34 10.64
C SER A 78 12.18 -2.39 11.22
N PRO A 79 12.36 -3.00 12.40
CA PRO A 79 13.68 -3.11 13.02
C PRO A 79 14.59 -4.03 12.19
N PRO A 80 15.92 -3.87 12.31
CA PRO A 80 16.87 -4.73 11.61
C PRO A 80 16.80 -6.19 12.11
N LYS A 81 17.45 -7.08 11.36
CA LYS A 81 17.54 -8.51 11.67
C LYS A 81 17.90 -8.76 13.15
N PRO A 82 17.26 -9.74 13.82
CA PRO A 82 16.25 -10.70 13.30
C PRO A 82 14.80 -10.25 13.46
N ALA A 83 14.55 -9.04 13.96
CA ALA A 83 13.27 -8.65 14.54
C ALA A 83 12.24 -8.08 13.55
N GLY A 84 12.42 -8.30 12.23
CA GLY A 84 11.61 -7.67 11.18
C GLY A 84 10.10 -7.74 11.46
N ASP A 85 9.38 -6.71 11.01
CA ASP A 85 7.98 -6.45 11.38
C ASP A 85 7.08 -6.37 10.14
N SER A 86 5.87 -6.94 10.26
CA SER A 86 4.83 -6.96 9.23
C SER A 86 3.67 -6.05 9.63
N ASN A 87 3.94 -4.74 9.66
CA ASN A 87 2.92 -3.76 9.97
C ASN A 87 1.89 -3.64 8.84
N VAL A 88 0.64 -3.40 9.24
CA VAL A 88 -0.45 -3.02 8.33
C VAL A 88 -0.74 -1.54 8.52
N TRP A 89 -0.74 -0.79 7.41
CA TRP A 89 -1.03 0.63 7.40
C TRP A 89 -2.39 0.91 6.73
N THR A 90 -3.02 2.01 7.09
CA THR A 90 -4.26 2.48 6.48
C THR A 90 -4.24 3.99 6.21
N ASN A 91 -4.99 4.43 5.21
CA ASN A 91 -5.31 5.84 4.95
C ASN A 91 -6.83 6.02 5.04
N VAL A 92 -7.35 6.56 6.14
CA VAL A 92 -8.79 6.72 6.33
C VAL A 92 -9.28 7.90 5.48
N GLU A 93 -10.16 7.62 4.51
CA GLU A 93 -10.69 8.62 3.58
C GLU A 93 -12.19 8.84 3.82
N ILE A 94 -12.54 9.91 4.51
CA ILE A 94 -13.93 10.31 4.74
C ILE A 94 -14.48 10.95 3.47
N ARG A 95 -15.63 10.48 2.98
CA ARG A 95 -16.34 11.03 1.83
C ARG A 95 -17.55 11.85 2.27
N PRO A 96 -17.61 13.14 1.90
CA PRO A 96 -18.76 14.00 2.17
C PRO A 96 -19.95 13.71 1.25
#